data_AF-X1BWD0-F1
#
_entry.id   AF-X1BWD0-F1
#
_cell.length_a   1.000
_cell.length_b   1.000
_cell.length_c   1.000
_cell.angle_alpha   90.00
_cell.angle_beta   90.00
_cell.angle_gamma   90.00
#
_symmetry.space_group_name_H-M   'P 1'
#
loop_
_entity.id
_entity.type
_entity.pdbx_description
1 polymer ?
#
loop_
_entity_poly.entity_id
_entity_poly.type
_entity_poly.pdbx_seq_one_letter_code
_entity_poly.pdbx_strand_id
1 'polypeptide(L)'
;MAEDLPEDTDQIKSLTAEQAADLVSKAKGLLSLDGLTSIDKDVAQELAKFERGFLSLGGLTSIDKDVAQELAQFKGRGLTLGGLTSIDKDVAQELAQVKGGLSLYNLTSIDKDVLKILKAKPGIMLPVK
;
A
#
# COMPACT_ATOMS: atom_id res chain seq x y z
N MET A 1 -16.94 21.16 -5.52
CA MET A 1 -15.62 21.76 -5.79
C MET A 1 -14.63 20.65 -5.57
N ALA A 2 -13.84 20.27 -6.57
CA ALA A 2 -12.72 19.37 -6.32
C ALA A 2 -11.73 20.18 -5.48
N GLU A 3 -11.42 19.72 -4.27
CA GLU A 3 -10.36 20.31 -3.46
C GLU A 3 -9.05 20.15 -4.24
N ASP A 4 -8.34 21.26 -4.44
CA ASP A 4 -7.05 21.26 -5.11
C ASP A 4 -6.10 20.43 -4.23
N LEU A 5 -5.59 19.32 -4.78
CA LEU A 5 -4.64 18.48 -4.06
C LEU A 5 -3.31 19.24 -3.92
N PRO A 6 -2.63 19.14 -2.77
CA PRO A 6 -1.31 19.76 -2.61
C PRO A 6 -0.34 19.27 -3.68
N GLU A 7 0.57 20.14 -4.13
CA GLU A 7 1.63 19.77 -5.08
C GLU A 7 2.51 18.65 -4.53
N ASP A 8 2.72 18.66 -3.21
CA ASP A 8 3.41 17.60 -2.48
C ASP A 8 2.41 16.52 -2.04
N THR A 9 2.47 15.38 -2.71
CA THR A 9 1.56 14.25 -2.47
C THR A 9 1.75 13.60 -1.09
N ASP A 10 2.89 13.80 -0.44
CA ASP A 10 3.14 13.30 0.92
C ASP A 10 2.47 14.17 2.00
N GLN A 11 1.90 15.33 1.63
CA GLN A 11 1.08 16.13 2.56
C GLN A 11 -0.41 15.76 2.51
N ILE A 12 -0.81 14.87 1.59
CA ILE A 12 -2.19 14.42 1.46
C ILE A 12 -2.54 13.49 2.62
N LYS A 13 -3.50 13.89 3.45
CA LYS A 13 -3.94 13.12 4.64
C LYS A 13 -5.15 12.21 4.36
N SER A 14 -5.92 12.52 3.32
CA SER A 14 -7.10 11.77 2.90
C SER A 14 -7.31 11.91 1.41
N LEU A 15 -7.88 10.89 0.79
CA LEU A 15 -8.27 10.88 -0.62
C LEU A 15 -9.69 10.37 -0.77
N THR A 16 -10.38 10.88 -1.79
CA THR A 16 -11.51 10.18 -2.41
C THR A 16 -11.02 9.26 -3.52
N ALA A 17 -11.85 8.30 -3.95
CA ALA A 17 -11.55 7.45 -5.08
C ALA A 17 -11.25 8.26 -6.37
N GLU A 18 -12.02 9.32 -6.64
CA GLU A 18 -11.77 10.21 -7.79
C GLU A 18 -10.39 10.88 -7.72
N GLN A 19 -10.00 11.38 -6.54
CA GLN A 19 -8.68 11.98 -6.34
C GLN A 19 -7.56 10.95 -6.51
N ALA A 20 -7.75 9.73 -5.99
CA ALA A 20 -6.80 8.64 -6.18
C ALA A 20 -6.65 8.28 -7.68
N ALA A 21 -7.75 8.18 -8.42
CA ALA A 21 -7.74 7.90 -9.85
C ALA A 21 -7.01 8.98 -10.66
N ASP A 22 -7.23 10.26 -10.32
CA ASP A 22 -6.55 11.39 -10.95
C ASP A 22 -5.03 11.33 -10.72
N LEU A 23 -4.59 11.09 -9.48
CA LEU A 23 -3.17 10.93 -9.13
C LEU A 23 -2.52 9.77 -9.89
N VAL A 24 -3.19 8.62 -9.92
CA VAL A 24 -2.75 7.41 -10.63
C VAL A 24 -2.57 7.67 -12.13
N SER A 25 -3.46 8.46 -12.73
CA SER A 25 -3.39 8.82 -14.16
C SER A 25 -2.22 9.76 -14.49
N LYS A 26 -1.89 10.67 -13.56
CA LYS A 26 -0.85 11.71 -13.73
C LYS A 26 0.55 11.22 -13.37
N ALA A 27 0.66 10.28 -12.44
CA ALA A 27 1.93 9.74 -11.97
C ALA A 27 2.68 8.99 -13.08
N LYS A 28 4.00 9.24 -13.19
CA LYS A 28 4.85 8.69 -14.27
C LYS A 28 5.87 7.64 -13.82
N GLY A 29 6.04 7.42 -12.52
CA GLY A 29 7.01 6.44 -12.02
C GLY A 29 6.87 6.14 -10.54
N LEU A 30 7.07 7.14 -9.68
CA LEU A 30 6.85 7.03 -8.24
C LEU A 30 5.60 7.83 -7.87
N LEU A 31 4.68 7.22 -7.14
CA LEU A 31 3.58 7.88 -6.47
C LEU A 31 3.78 7.69 -4.97
N SER A 32 4.17 8.76 -4.28
CA SER A 32 4.38 8.77 -2.83
C SER A 32 3.17 9.42 -2.16
N LEU A 33 2.54 8.70 -1.24
CA LEU A 33 1.37 9.13 -0.49
C LEU A 33 1.59 8.84 0.99
N ASP A 34 2.79 9.15 1.48
CA ASP A 34 3.22 8.82 2.84
C ASP A 34 2.51 9.68 3.91
N GLY A 35 1.76 10.71 3.49
CA GLY A 35 0.86 11.48 4.36
C GLY A 35 -0.44 10.77 4.71
N LEU A 36 -0.84 9.74 3.94
CA LEU A 36 -2.08 9.01 4.17
C LEU A 36 -1.92 8.10 5.37
N THR A 37 -2.72 8.34 6.41
CA THR A 37 -2.73 7.49 7.62
C THR A 37 -3.73 6.35 7.55
N SER A 38 -4.75 6.48 6.70
CA SER A 38 -5.81 5.49 6.46
C SER A 38 -6.37 5.65 5.05
N ILE A 39 -6.84 4.55 4.46
CA ILE A 39 -7.59 4.53 3.21
C ILE A 39 -8.76 3.55 3.33
N ASP A 40 -9.79 3.74 2.52
CA ASP A 40 -10.86 2.78 2.34
C ASP A 40 -10.59 1.89 1.12
N LYS A 41 -11.51 0.94 0.91
CA LYS A 41 -11.48 -0.01 -0.20
C LYS A 41 -11.49 0.68 -1.58
N ASP A 42 -12.30 1.73 -1.76
CA ASP A 42 -12.47 2.38 -3.06
C ASP A 42 -11.20 3.14 -3.44
N VAL A 43 -10.56 3.82 -2.48
CA VAL A 43 -9.25 4.44 -2.66
C VAL A 43 -8.18 3.38 -2.98
N ALA A 44 -8.16 2.28 -2.23
CA ALA A 44 -7.22 1.18 -2.46
C ALA A 44 -7.36 0.59 -3.87
N GLN A 45 -8.60 0.41 -4.35
CA GLN A 45 -8.90 -0.09 -5.69
C GLN A 45 -8.36 0.84 -6.79
N GLU A 46 -8.53 2.16 -6.65
CA GLU A 46 -8.01 3.12 -7.62
C GLU A 46 -6.48 3.15 -7.62
N LEU A 47 -5.86 3.17 -6.44
CA LEU A 47 -4.40 3.11 -6.29
C LEU A 47 -3.80 1.82 -6.87
N ALA A 48 -4.49 0.68 -6.75
CA ALA A 48 -4.06 -0.60 -7.30
C ALA A 48 -3.95 -0.60 -8.84
N LYS A 49 -4.65 0.32 -9.53
CA LYS A 49 -4.55 0.49 -10.99
C LYS A 49 -3.23 1.12 -11.44
N PHE A 50 -2.38 1.59 -10.53
CA PHE A 50 -1.10 2.17 -10.92
C PHE A 50 -0.11 1.10 -11.41
N GLU A 51 0.11 1.06 -12.72
CA GLU A 51 0.94 0.02 -13.37
C GLU A 51 2.39 0.51 -13.65
N ARG A 52 2.64 1.83 -13.52
CA ARG A 52 3.83 2.48 -14.12
C ARG A 52 5.08 2.50 -13.24
N GLY A 53 5.00 2.06 -11.99
CA GLY A 53 6.19 1.98 -11.14
C GLY A 53 5.92 1.63 -9.69
N PHE A 54 6.33 2.51 -8.78
CA PHE A 54 6.32 2.27 -7.33
C PHE A 54 5.25 3.11 -6.64
N LEU A 55 4.50 2.48 -5.74
CA LEU A 55 3.52 3.14 -4.89
C LEU A 55 4.01 3.08 -3.44
N SER A 56 4.17 4.25 -2.81
CA SER A 56 4.49 4.36 -1.39
C SER A 56 3.27 4.81 -0.61
N LEU A 57 2.91 4.01 0.39
CA LEU A 57 1.85 4.25 1.36
C LEU A 57 2.45 4.08 2.77
N GLY A 58 3.57 4.76 3.00
CA GLY A 58 4.38 4.69 4.22
C GLY A 58 3.69 5.28 5.44
N GLY A 59 2.66 6.10 5.27
CA GLY A 59 1.87 6.66 6.36
C GLY A 59 0.81 5.72 6.94
N LEU A 60 0.43 4.67 6.21
CA LEU A 60 -0.65 3.77 6.64
C LEU A 60 -0.22 3.00 7.88
N THR A 61 -0.90 3.25 9.00
CA THR A 61 -0.61 2.58 10.28
C THR A 61 -1.37 1.27 10.45
N SER A 62 -2.49 1.12 9.74
CA SER A 62 -3.34 -0.07 9.74
C SER A 62 -4.10 -0.19 8.43
N ILE A 63 -4.38 -1.43 8.00
CA ILE A 63 -5.29 -1.75 6.91
C ILE A 63 -6.15 -2.95 7.33
N ASP A 64 -7.36 -3.04 6.78
CA ASP A 64 -8.20 -4.22 6.92
C ASP A 64 -8.01 -5.18 5.73
N LYS A 65 -8.75 -6.29 5.77
CA LYS A 65 -8.71 -7.31 4.73
C LYS A 65 -9.18 -6.78 3.38
N ASP A 66 -10.22 -5.94 3.33
CA ASP A 66 -10.79 -5.44 2.08
C ASP A 66 -9.80 -4.51 1.36
N VAL A 67 -9.16 -3.61 2.12
CA VAL A 67 -8.06 -2.76 1.62
C VAL A 67 -6.89 -3.62 1.14
N ALA A 68 -6.49 -4.62 1.92
CA ALA A 68 -5.39 -5.52 1.54
C ALA A 68 -5.70 -6.30 0.25
N GLN A 69 -6.95 -6.74 0.08
CA GLN A 69 -7.41 -7.46 -1.11
C GLN A 69 -7.36 -6.57 -2.37
N GLU A 70 -7.74 -5.29 -2.28
CA GLU A 70 -7.63 -4.37 -3.41
C GLU A 70 -6.16 -4.05 -3.71
N LEU A 71 -5.34 -3.78 -2.69
CA LEU A 71 -3.90 -3.57 -2.86
C LEU A 71 -3.18 -4.81 -3.42
N ALA A 72 -3.67 -6.02 -3.17
CA ALA A 72 -3.14 -7.25 -3.76
C ALA A 72 -3.23 -7.27 -5.29
N GLN A 73 -4.18 -6.52 -5.85
CA GLN A 73 -4.34 -6.37 -7.30
C GLN A 73 -3.35 -5.37 -7.91
N PHE A 74 -2.50 -4.72 -7.09
CA PHE A 74 -1.52 -3.75 -7.55
C PHE A 74 -0.62 -4.33 -8.64
N LYS A 75 -0.60 -3.64 -9.79
CA LYS A 75 0.08 -4.10 -11.01
C LYS A 75 1.44 -3.44 -11.24
N GLY A 76 1.82 -2.48 -10.40
CA GLY A 76 3.11 -1.83 -10.48
C GLY A 76 4.27 -2.73 -10.06
N ARG A 77 5.48 -2.14 -10.09
CA ARG A 77 6.73 -2.84 -9.80
C ARG A 77 6.93 -3.11 -8.31
N GLY A 78 6.50 -2.18 -7.45
CA GLY A 78 6.65 -2.33 -6.01
C GLY A 78 5.65 -1.50 -5.21
N LEU A 79 5.17 -2.10 -4.13
CA LEU A 79 4.27 -1.50 -3.15
C LEU A 79 5.00 -1.41 -1.81
N THR A 80 5.06 -0.21 -1.23
CA THR A 80 5.65 0.01 0.08
C THR A 80 4.56 0.35 1.09
N LEU A 81 4.40 -0.50 2.10
CA LEU A 81 3.50 -0.31 3.23
C LEU A 81 4.35 -0.12 4.50
N GLY A 82 5.12 0.97 4.49
CA GLY A 82 6.15 1.23 5.50
C GLY A 82 5.59 1.54 6.89
N GLY A 83 4.37 2.05 7.02
CA GLY A 83 3.80 2.46 8.31
C GLY A 83 3.22 1.31 9.14
N LEU A 84 3.02 0.14 8.53
CA LEU A 84 2.41 -1.01 9.20
C LEU A 84 3.39 -1.62 10.20
N THR A 85 3.03 -1.61 11.49
CA THR A 85 3.82 -2.21 12.57
C THR A 85 3.36 -3.62 12.94
N SER A 86 2.11 -3.94 12.63
CA SER A 86 1.49 -5.25 12.84
C SER A 86 0.41 -5.49 11.79
N ILE A 87 0.22 -6.73 11.39
CA ILE A 87 -0.91 -7.18 10.56
C ILE A 87 -1.40 -8.52 11.07
N ASP A 88 -2.68 -8.80 10.84
CA ASP A 88 -3.25 -10.12 11.11
C ASP A 88 -2.98 -11.11 9.96
N LYS A 89 -3.48 -12.33 10.15
CA LYS A 89 -3.31 -13.43 9.20
C LYS A 89 -4.04 -13.18 7.88
N ASP A 90 -5.23 -12.59 7.93
CA ASP A 90 -6.06 -12.38 6.73
C ASP A 90 -5.42 -11.31 5.85
N VAL A 91 -4.99 -10.19 6.44
CA VAL A 91 -4.22 -9.15 5.74
C VAL A 91 -2.94 -9.72 5.14
N ALA A 92 -2.20 -10.55 5.88
CA ALA A 92 -0.99 -11.18 5.37
C ALA A 92 -1.25 -12.10 4.17
N GLN A 93 -2.38 -12.83 4.17
CA GLN A 93 -2.78 -13.70 3.06
C GLN A 93 -3.09 -12.92 1.78
N GLU A 94 -3.78 -11.79 1.91
CA GLU A 94 -4.07 -10.93 0.75
C GLU A 94 -2.78 -10.26 0.23
N LEU A 95 -1.98 -9.65 1.11
CA LEU A 95 -0.72 -9.00 0.72
C LEU A 95 0.29 -9.96 0.09
N ALA A 96 0.29 -11.25 0.48
CA ALA A 96 1.14 -12.26 -0.14
C ALA A 96 0.82 -12.52 -1.63
N GLN A 97 -0.36 -12.09 -2.11
CA GLN A 97 -0.78 -12.22 -3.52
C GLN A 97 -0.32 -11.07 -4.42
N VAL A 98 0.20 -9.96 -3.84
CA VAL A 98 0.76 -8.84 -4.62
C VAL A 98 1.77 -9.38 -5.62
N LYS A 99 1.63 -9.06 -6.91
CA LYS A 99 2.53 -9.59 -7.95
C LYS A 99 3.89 -8.88 -7.98
N GLY A 100 3.90 -7.58 -7.70
CA GLY A 100 5.12 -6.77 -7.61
C GLY A 100 5.92 -7.04 -6.32
N GLY A 101 7.01 -6.29 -6.14
CA GLY A 101 7.72 -6.23 -4.87
C GLY A 101 6.79 -5.70 -3.78
N LEU A 102 6.91 -6.24 -2.57
CA LEU A 102 6.16 -5.75 -1.41
C LEU A 102 7.15 -5.46 -0.29
N SER A 103 7.13 -4.23 0.21
CA SER A 103 8.02 -3.80 1.29
C SER A 103 7.23 -3.46 2.54
N LEU A 104 7.57 -4.12 3.65
CA LEU A 104 6.94 -3.99 4.97
C LEU A 104 8.01 -3.71 6.02
N TYR A 105 8.68 -2.56 5.93
CA TYR A 105 9.93 -2.29 6.66
C TYR A 105 9.78 -2.18 8.19
N ASN A 106 8.61 -1.77 8.70
CA ASN A 106 8.43 -1.50 10.13
C ASN A 106 7.57 -2.54 10.86
N LEU A 107 7.31 -3.71 10.25
CA LEU A 107 6.58 -4.79 10.93
C LEU A 107 7.38 -5.35 12.12
N THR A 108 7.12 -4.85 13.33
CA THR A 108 7.81 -5.28 14.56
C THR A 108 7.11 -6.44 15.24
N SER A 109 5.78 -6.51 15.17
CA SER A 109 4.98 -7.55 15.81
C SER A 109 4.48 -8.54 14.77
N ILE A 110 5.28 -9.58 14.48
CA ILE A 110 4.95 -10.63 13.51
C ILE A 110 4.86 -11.98 14.23
N ASP A 111 3.67 -12.58 14.23
CA ASP A 111 3.51 -13.97 14.66
C ASP A 111 4.15 -14.95 13.65
N LYS A 112 4.52 -16.16 14.09
CA LYS A 112 5.13 -17.19 13.25
C LYS A 112 4.30 -17.53 12.01
N ASP A 113 2.97 -17.56 12.13
CA ASP A 113 2.09 -17.88 11.01
C ASP A 113 2.09 -16.77 9.96
N VAL A 114 1.97 -15.51 10.41
CA VAL A 114 2.05 -14.32 9.54
C VAL A 114 3.40 -14.30 8.82
N LEU A 115 4.50 -14.53 9.56
CA LEU A 115 5.84 -14.55 8.98
C LEU A 115 6.00 -15.64 7.93
N LYS A 116 5.40 -16.83 8.14
CA LYS A 116 5.44 -17.94 7.19
C LYS A 116 4.69 -17.62 5.91
N ILE A 117 3.52 -16.97 6.00
CA ILE A 117 2.73 -16.52 4.86
C ILE A 117 3.53 -15.49 4.05
N LEU A 118 4.05 -14.46 4.72
CA LEU A 118 4.81 -13.39 4.09
C LEU A 118 6.09 -13.93 3.40
N LYS A 119 6.85 -14.81 4.07
CA LYS A 119 8.06 -15.42 3.48
C LYS A 119 7.81 -16.36 2.31
N ALA A 120 6.58 -16.85 2.13
CA ALA A 120 6.22 -17.65 0.95
C ALA A 120 6.16 -16.78 -0.32
N LYS A 121 5.98 -15.45 -0.18
CA LYS A 121 5.99 -14.52 -1.30
C LYS A 121 7.43 -14.19 -1.73
N PRO A 122 7.80 -14.42 -3.00
CA PRO A 122 9.09 -13.99 -3.52
C PRO A 122 9.16 -12.45 -3.63
N GLY A 123 10.35 -11.89 -3.38
CA GLY A 123 10.60 -10.45 -3.52
C GLY A 123 9.95 -9.59 -2.44
N ILE A 124 9.53 -10.19 -1.32
CA ILE A 124 9.09 -9.44 -0.15
C ILE A 124 10.31 -8.88 0.62
N MET A 125 10.22 -7.62 1.05
CA MET A 125 11.17 -7.01 1.96
C MET A 125 10.53 -6.90 3.35
N LEU A 126 11.12 -7.62 4.30
CA LEU A 126 10.73 -7.61 5.71
C LEU A 126 11.81 -6.88 6.53
N PRO A 127 11.51 -6.41 7.75
CA PRO A 127 12.50 -5.74 8.59
C PRO A 127 13.69 -6.66 8.84
N VAL A 128 14.88 -6.08 8.79
CA VAL A 128 16.11 -6.77 9.21
C VAL A 128 16.13 -6.73 10.74
N LYS A 129 16.14 -7.91 11.38
CA LYS A 129 16.34 -8.04 12.83
C LYS A 129 17.79 -7.84 13.21
#